data_AF-A0A9D1AB55-F1
#
_entry.id   AF-A0A9D1AB55-F1
#
_cell.length_a   1.000
_cell.length_b   1.000
_cell.length_c   1.000
_cell.angle_alpha   90.00
_cell.angle_beta   90.00
_cell.angle_gamma   90.00
#
_symmetry.space_group_name_H-M   'P 1'
#
loop_
_entity.id
_entity.type
_entity.pdbx_description
1 polymer ?
#
loop_
_entity_poly.entity_id
_entity_poly.type
_entity_poly.pdbx_seq_one_letter_code
_entity_poly.pdbx_strand_id
1 'polypeptide(L)'
;MLYIASIKGLQPKYAKRRTRELLKLVNLEKEADRKIRTFVYKRIGKDEEILVVLNPSGDEAVCHIPVQEAGEVIYENNGRASLKGGELRVPGASATFFSYRK
;
A
#
# COMPACT_ATOMS: atom_id res chain seq x y z
N MET A 1 8.77 11.69 -6.07
CA MET A 1 9.04 13.10 -5.70
C MET A 1 9.66 13.95 -6.82
N LEU A 2 10.47 13.39 -7.73
CA LEU A 2 11.14 14.16 -8.80
C LEU A 2 10.17 14.77 -9.84
N TYR A 3 9.03 14.14 -10.07
CA TYR A 3 7.99 14.64 -10.97
C TYR A 3 7.42 16.00 -10.54
N ILE A 4 7.11 16.19 -9.24
CA ILE A 4 6.63 17.47 -8.72
C ILE A 4 7.72 18.55 -8.85
N ALA A 5 8.99 18.17 -8.63
CA ALA A 5 10.10 19.10 -8.77
C ALA A 5 10.32 19.55 -10.22
N SER A 6 10.13 18.66 -11.21
CA SER A 6 10.20 19.02 -12.63
C SER A 6 9.07 19.93 -13.07
N ILE A 7 7.84 19.72 -12.57
CA ILE A 7 6.71 20.64 -12.81
C ILE A 7 7.03 22.04 -12.28
N LYS A 8 7.70 22.11 -11.11
CA LYS A 8 8.10 23.37 -10.47
C LYS A 8 9.37 24.00 -11.06
N GLY A 9 9.90 23.48 -12.18
CA GLY A 9 11.09 24.02 -12.84
C GLY A 9 12.39 23.88 -12.04
N LEU A 10 12.43 23.01 -11.01
CA LEU A 10 13.62 22.82 -10.21
C LEU A 10 14.67 22.01 -10.98
N GLN A 11 15.93 22.46 -10.94
CA GLN A 11 17.04 21.67 -11.50
C GLN A 11 17.09 20.28 -10.84
N PRO A 12 17.17 19.18 -11.61
CA PRO A 12 17.11 17.83 -11.06
C PRO A 12 18.17 17.52 -9.99
N LYS A 13 19.40 18.04 -10.17
CA LYS A 13 20.49 17.89 -9.18
C LYS A 13 20.15 18.57 -7.85
N TYR A 14 19.62 19.79 -7.91
CA TYR A 14 19.19 20.54 -6.73
C TYR A 14 18.04 19.84 -6.00
N ALA A 15 17.03 19.40 -6.75
CA ALA A 15 15.87 18.69 -6.20
C ALA A 15 16.28 17.40 -5.49
N LYS A 16 17.13 16.57 -6.11
CA LYS A 16 17.65 15.33 -5.48
C LYS A 16 18.37 15.62 -4.17
N ARG A 17 19.25 16.64 -4.14
CA ARG A 17 20.00 17.02 -2.94
C ARG A 17 19.05 17.48 -1.82
N ARG A 18 18.15 18.43 -2.12
CA ARG A 18 17.17 18.94 -1.15
C ARG A 18 16.23 17.86 -0.62
N THR A 19 15.75 16.97 -1.47
CA THR A 19 14.93 15.83 -1.04
C THR A 19 15.67 14.96 -0.04
N ARG A 20 16.94 14.62 -0.29
CA ARG A 20 17.75 13.81 0.64
C ARG A 20 17.99 14.53 1.98
N GLU A 21 18.33 15.83 1.95
CA GLU A 21 18.49 16.64 3.17
C GLU A 21 17.21 16.66 4.02
N LEU A 22 16.06 16.90 3.38
CA LEU A 22 14.77 16.93 4.07
C LEU A 22 14.41 15.57 4.67
N LEU A 23 14.58 14.48 3.92
CA LEU A 23 14.33 13.12 4.41
C LEU A 23 15.24 12.77 5.60
N LYS A 24 16.49 13.25 5.60
CA LYS A 24 17.39 13.08 6.74
C LYS A 24 16.92 13.86 7.96
N LEU A 25 16.49 15.12 7.80
CA LEU A 25 15.97 15.96 8.90
C LEU A 25 14.75 15.35 9.59
N VAL A 26 13.88 14.67 8.83
CA VAL A 26 12.69 14.01 9.37
C VAL A 26 12.89 12.52 9.67
N ASN A 27 14.14 12.04 9.64
CA ASN A 27 14.51 10.65 9.93
C ASN A 27 13.84 9.59 9.03
N LEU A 28 13.51 9.95 7.78
CA LEU A 28 12.90 9.08 6.76
C LEU A 28 13.89 8.69 5.63
N GLU A 29 15.19 8.95 5.78
CA GLU A 29 16.18 8.65 4.73
C GLU A 29 16.19 7.16 4.32
N LYS A 30 16.00 6.25 5.29
CA LYS A 30 15.93 4.80 5.03
C LYS A 30 14.60 4.33 4.43
N GLU A 31 13.54 5.12 4.62
CA GLU A 31 12.19 4.84 4.13
C GLU A 31 11.96 5.40 2.72
N ALA A 32 12.83 6.31 2.28
CA ALA A 32 12.75 7.02 1.00
C ALA A 32 12.57 6.11 -0.22
N ASP A 33 13.26 4.96 -0.19
CA ASP A 33 13.26 3.95 -1.26
C ASP A 33 12.37 2.74 -0.93
N ARG A 34 11.73 2.70 0.25
CA ARG A 34 10.76 1.66 0.56
C ARG A 34 9.49 1.93 -0.25
N LYS A 35 9.32 1.14 -1.31
CA LYS A 35 8.05 1.08 -2.03
C LYS A 35 6.99 0.52 -1.08
N ILE A 36 5.95 1.30 -0.81
CA ILE A 36 4.70 0.78 -0.25
C ILE A 36 4.11 -0.12 -1.36
N ARG A 37 4.30 -1.43 -1.23
CA ARG A 37 3.81 -2.40 -2.22
C ARG A 37 2.32 -2.67 -2.04
N THR A 38 1.83 -2.63 -0.81
CA THR A 38 0.44 -2.90 -0.48
C THR A 38 -0.15 -1.79 0.38
N PHE A 39 -1.41 -1.45 0.11
CA PHE A 39 -2.22 -0.55 0.91
C PHE A 39 -3.42 -1.33 1.45
N VAL A 40 -3.47 -1.48 2.78
CA VAL A 40 -4.45 -2.32 3.46
C VAL A 40 -5.10 -1.52 4.56
N TYR A 41 -6.44 -1.47 4.57
CA TYR A 41 -7.19 -0.78 5.62
C TYR A 41 -8.57 -1.40 5.81
N LYS A 42 -9.14 -1.23 7.00
CA LYS A 42 -10.52 -1.60 7.29
C LYS A 42 -11.44 -0.40 7.22
N ARG A 43 -12.64 -0.60 6.66
CA ARG A 43 -13.80 0.28 6.81
C ARG A 43 -14.77 -0.41 7.75
N ILE A 44 -15.17 0.30 8.80
CA ILE A 44 -16.04 -0.24 9.84
C ILE A 44 -17.38 0.47 9.70
N GLY A 45 -18.42 -0.30 9.35
CA GLY A 45 -19.81 0.09 9.41
C GLY A 45 -20.49 -0.43 10.67
N LYS A 46 -21.80 -0.17 10.77
CA LYS A 46 -22.62 -0.63 11.90
C LYS A 46 -22.69 -2.17 11.94
N ASP A 47 -23.02 -2.78 10.81
CA ASP A 47 -23.34 -4.20 10.70
C ASP A 47 -22.31 -4.98 9.85
N GLU A 48 -21.35 -4.27 9.24
CA GLU A 48 -20.38 -4.85 8.30
C GLU A 48 -19.01 -4.17 8.44
N GLU A 49 -17.95 -4.97 8.31
CA GLU A 49 -16.59 -4.48 8.12
C GLU A 49 -16.07 -4.89 6.75
N ILE A 50 -15.37 -3.98 6.08
CA ILE A 50 -14.74 -4.25 4.79
C ILE A 50 -13.23 -4.07 4.92
N LEU A 51 -12.47 -5.14 4.69
CA LEU A 51 -11.02 -5.08 4.53
C LEU A 51 -10.72 -4.78 3.06
N VAL A 52 -10.16 -3.61 2.81
CA VAL A 52 -9.70 -3.19 1.48
C VAL A 52 -8.22 -3.52 1.34
N VAL A 53 -7.88 -4.30 0.32
CA VAL A 53 -6.50 -4.68 -0.01
C VAL A 53 -6.18 -4.21 -1.42
N LEU A 54 -5.17 -3.37 -1.56
CA LEU A 54 -4.70 -2.85 -2.84
C LEU A 54 -3.21 -3.14 -3.00
N ASN A 55 -2.79 -3.58 -4.18
CA ASN A 55 -1.38 -3.64 -4.56
C ASN A 55 -1.18 -2.88 -5.87
N PRO A 56 -0.78 -1.59 -5.81
CA PRO A 56 -0.46 -0.82 -7.01
C PRO A 56 0.89 -1.19 -7.64
N SER A 57 1.73 -1.97 -6.95
CA SER A 57 3.01 -2.47 -7.48
C SER A 57 2.77 -3.57 -8.50
N GLY A 58 3.59 -3.68 -9.55
CA GLY A 58 3.50 -4.79 -10.52
C GLY A 58 3.95 -6.15 -9.97
N ASP A 59 4.68 -6.15 -8.85
CA ASP A 59 5.16 -7.36 -8.18
C ASP A 59 4.17 -7.86 -7.12
N GLU A 60 4.15 -9.17 -6.89
CA GLU A 60 3.46 -9.76 -5.74
C GLU A 60 4.03 -9.20 -4.42
N ALA A 61 3.15 -9.03 -3.45
CA ALA A 61 3.50 -8.59 -2.11
C ALA A 61 2.95 -9.55 -1.05
N VAL A 62 3.76 -9.74 0.00
CA VAL A 62 3.38 -10.51 1.19
C VAL A 62 3.55 -9.62 2.41
N CYS A 63 2.52 -9.56 3.26
CA CYS A 63 2.57 -8.78 4.49
C CYS A 63 1.78 -9.47 5.61
N HIS A 64 2.12 -9.16 6.86
CA HIS A 64 1.43 -9.69 8.02
C HIS A 64 0.49 -8.62 8.58
N ILE A 65 -0.78 -8.98 8.80
CA ILE A 65 -1.80 -8.09 9.34
C ILE A 65 -2.48 -8.73 10.55
N PRO A 66 -3.11 -7.93 11.44
CA PRO A 66 -3.79 -8.47 12.63
C PRO A 66 -5.00 -9.36 12.34
N VAL A 67 -5.58 -9.25 11.14
CA VAL A 67 -6.74 -10.03 10.71
C VAL A 67 -6.30 -11.45 10.40
N GLN A 68 -6.88 -12.45 11.06
CA GLN A 68 -6.41 -13.83 10.95
C GLN A 68 -6.84 -14.50 9.65
N GLU A 69 -8.12 -14.37 9.29
CA GLU A 69 -8.72 -15.10 8.17
C GLU A 69 -9.46 -14.16 7.22
N ALA A 70 -9.54 -14.57 5.94
CA ALA A 70 -10.28 -13.86 4.91
C ALA A 70 -11.80 -13.88 5.17
N GLY A 71 -12.46 -12.76 4.91
CA GLY A 71 -13.92 -12.67 4.83
C GLY A 71 -14.46 -13.10 3.47
N GLU A 72 -15.73 -12.81 3.20
CA GLU A 72 -16.34 -13.01 1.89
C GLU A 72 -15.75 -12.02 0.87
N VAL A 73 -15.33 -12.47 -0.29
CA VAL A 73 -14.84 -11.56 -1.34
C VAL A 73 -16.02 -10.88 -2.02
N ILE A 74 -16.11 -9.56 -1.87
CA ILE A 74 -17.17 -8.74 -2.49
C ILE A 74 -16.69 -7.97 -3.72
N TYR A 75 -15.37 -7.92 -3.94
CA TYR A 75 -14.78 -7.30 -5.13
C TYR A 75 -13.38 -7.86 -5.37
N GLU A 76 -13.03 -8.07 -6.64
CA GLU A 76 -11.69 -8.43 -7.09
C GLU A 76 -11.35 -7.78 -8.43
N ASN A 77 -10.08 -7.45 -8.62
CA ASN A 77 -9.54 -6.96 -9.90
C ASN A 77 -8.10 -7.43 -10.07
N ASN A 78 -7.78 -7.99 -11.24
CA ASN A 78 -6.45 -8.50 -11.62
C ASN A 78 -5.85 -9.50 -10.61
N GLY A 79 -6.67 -10.45 -10.18
CA GLY A 79 -6.31 -11.46 -9.20
C GLY A 79 -6.85 -11.16 -7.81
N ARG A 80 -6.84 -12.19 -6.97
CA ARG A 80 -7.44 -12.19 -5.64
C ARG A 80 -6.35 -12.31 -4.58
N ALA A 81 -6.40 -11.43 -3.59
CA ALA A 81 -5.57 -11.56 -2.40
C ALA A 81 -5.99 -12.79 -1.58
N SER A 82 -5.04 -13.42 -0.89
CA SER A 82 -5.32 -14.51 0.05
C SER A 82 -4.84 -14.13 1.45
N LEU A 83 -5.66 -14.43 2.46
CA LEU A 83 -5.36 -14.17 3.86
C LEU A 83 -5.56 -15.45 4.66
N LYS A 84 -4.51 -15.91 5.33
CA LYS A 84 -4.54 -17.10 6.19
C LYS A 84 -3.54 -16.94 7.34
N GLY A 85 -3.98 -17.15 8.59
CA GLY A 85 -3.14 -17.00 9.77
C GLY A 85 -2.43 -15.64 9.87
N GLY A 86 -3.07 -14.57 9.41
CA GLY A 86 -2.48 -13.22 9.40
C GLY A 86 -1.51 -12.93 8.25
N GLU A 87 -1.11 -13.92 7.46
CA GLU A 87 -0.30 -13.71 6.26
C GLU A 87 -1.21 -13.34 5.08
N LEU A 88 -1.06 -12.11 4.59
CA LEU A 88 -1.76 -11.56 3.43
C LEU A 88 -0.84 -11.59 2.22
N ARG A 89 -1.21 -12.37 1.19
CA ARG A 89 -0.57 -12.38 -0.13
C ARG A 89 -1.42 -11.61 -1.13
N VAL A 90 -0.81 -10.69 -1.85
CA VAL A 90 -1.53 -9.76 -2.75
C VAL A 90 -0.86 -9.77 -4.12
N PRO A 91 -1.57 -10.20 -5.18
CA PRO A 91 -1.06 -10.16 -6.55
C PRO A 91 -0.64 -8.74 -6.96
N GLY A 92 0.30 -8.62 -7.90
CA GLY A 92 0.68 -7.31 -8.45
C GLY A 92 -0.47 -6.65 -9.21
N ALA A 93 -0.53 -5.32 -9.17
CA ALA A 93 -1.49 -4.47 -9.88
C ALA A 93 -2.96 -4.89 -9.63
N SER A 94 -3.27 -5.26 -8.40
CA SER A 94 -4.54 -5.89 -8.02
C SER A 94 -5.28 -5.17 -6.90
N ALA A 95 -6.56 -5.52 -6.74
CA ALA A 95 -7.41 -5.09 -5.64
C ALA A 95 -8.33 -6.24 -5.19
N THR A 96 -8.55 -6.38 -3.90
CA THR A 96 -9.49 -7.35 -3.33
C THR A 96 -10.15 -6.78 -2.08
N PHE A 97 -11.47 -6.84 -2.00
CA PHE A 97 -12.23 -6.40 -0.82
C PHE A 97 -12.88 -7.59 -0.16
N PHE A 98 -12.64 -7.75 1.15
CA PHE A 98 -13.26 -8.79 1.97
C PHE A 98 -14.31 -8.17 2.88
N SER A 99 -15.52 -8.71 2.87
CA SER A 99 -16.59 -8.38 3.80
C SER A 99 -16.58 -9.34 5.00
N TYR A 100 -16.78 -8.76 6.18
CA TYR A 100 -17.02 -9.44 7.43
C TYR A 100 -18.36 -8.91 7.98
N ARG A 101 -19.44 -9.65 7.70
CA ARG A 101 -20.75 -9.37 8.29
C ARG A 101 -20.77 -9.84 9.75
N LYS A 102 -21.35 -9.04 10.64
CA LYS A 102 -21.49 -9.34 12.06
C LYS A 102 -22.73 -10.18 12.36
#